data_AF-A0A6I9NNY2-F1
#
_entry.id   AF-A0A6I9NNY2-F1
#
_cell.length_a   1.000
_cell.length_b   1.000
_cell.length_c   1.000
_cell.angle_alpha   90.00
_cell.angle_beta   90.00
_cell.angle_gamma   90.00
#
_symmetry.space_group_name_H-M   'P 1'
#
loop_
_entity.id
_entity.type
_entity.pdbx_description
1 polymer ?
#
loop_
_entity_poly.entity_id
_entity_poly.type
_entity_poly.pdbx_seq_one_letter_code
_entity_poly.pdbx_strand_id
1 'polypeptide(L)'
;MDQSDPTQKTYDYVLVAHQVDDERDQKAQRQKAFIQKLEEKNITVKRIEHDDKVFFGIRAPNEMFKDYQYLLKVSDSCNWCGDVRGSVTQATRIRIVHFILHQTFINTGENLEELIKKGVFETMFCLHE
;
A
#
# COMPACT_ATOMS: atom_id res chain seq x y z
N MET A 1 -25.37 -15.80 -15.59
CA MET A 1 -24.48 -14.79 -16.18
C MET A 1 -24.10 -13.88 -15.04
N ASP A 2 -22.94 -14.14 -14.45
CA ASP A 2 -22.42 -13.36 -13.33
C ASP A 2 -21.94 -12.01 -13.89
N GLN A 3 -22.65 -10.95 -13.54
CA GLN A 3 -22.31 -9.59 -13.96
C GLN A 3 -21.18 -9.11 -13.06
N SER A 4 -19.93 -9.29 -13.52
CA SER A 4 -18.78 -8.63 -12.93
C SER A 4 -18.93 -7.11 -13.09
N ASP A 5 -19.19 -6.43 -11.98
CA ASP A 5 -19.22 -4.99 -11.81
C ASP A 5 -17.95 -4.33 -12.42
N PRO A 6 -18.06 -3.31 -13.29
CA PRO A 6 -16.90 -2.65 -13.92
C PRO A 6 -16.07 -1.78 -12.96
N THR A 7 -16.30 -1.88 -11.65
CA THR A 7 -15.44 -1.29 -10.61
C THR A 7 -14.76 -2.37 -9.77
N GLN A 8 -14.04 -3.29 -10.41
CA GLN A 8 -13.12 -4.16 -9.67
C GLN A 8 -12.08 -3.26 -9.00
N LYS A 9 -12.27 -2.96 -7.70
CA LYS A 9 -11.36 -2.14 -6.90
C LYS A 9 -10.01 -2.87 -6.83
N THR A 10 -9.12 -2.56 -7.76
CA THR A 10 -7.76 -3.09 -7.80
C THR A 10 -6.96 -2.54 -6.61
N TYR A 11 -6.06 -3.32 -6.03
CA TYR A 11 -5.14 -2.82 -5.00
C TYR A 11 -4.06 -1.98 -5.67
N ASP A 12 -3.54 -0.98 -4.95
CA ASP A 12 -2.37 -0.20 -5.41
C ASP A 12 -1.08 -1.00 -5.14
N TYR A 13 -1.03 -1.69 -4.00
CA TYR A 13 0.08 -2.50 -3.53
C TYR A 13 -0.40 -3.75 -2.81
N VAL A 14 0.49 -4.73 -2.73
CA VAL A 14 0.32 -5.93 -1.91
C VAL A 14 1.58 -6.09 -1.06
N LEU A 15 1.41 -6.27 0.25
CA LEU A 15 2.48 -6.79 1.12
C LEU A 15 2.24 -8.29 1.32
N VAL A 16 3.32 -9.06 1.29
CA VAL A 16 3.28 -10.50 1.55
C VAL A 16 3.99 -10.79 2.86
N ALA A 17 3.44 -11.68 3.66
CA ALA A 17 4.14 -12.26 4.79
C ALA A 17 3.76 -13.75 4.94
N HIS A 18 4.53 -14.47 5.75
CA HIS A 18 4.11 -15.79 6.20
C HIS A 18 2.98 -15.66 7.23
N GLN A 19 2.07 -16.63 7.23
CA GLN A 19 1.12 -16.80 8.33
C GLN A 19 1.88 -17.12 9.60
N VAL A 20 1.40 -16.56 10.71
CA VAL A 20 1.98 -16.73 12.03
C VAL A 20 0.87 -17.18 12.96
N ASP A 21 0.98 -18.40 13.47
CA ASP A 21 -0.09 -19.03 14.27
C ASP A 21 -0.18 -18.48 15.70
N ASP A 22 0.91 -17.91 16.24
CA ASP A 22 0.94 -17.28 17.57
C ASP A 22 0.84 -15.76 17.46
N GLU A 23 -0.28 -15.18 17.89
CA GLU A 23 -0.47 -13.72 17.91
C GLU A 23 0.52 -12.98 18.84
N ARG A 24 1.20 -13.69 19.75
CA ARG A 24 2.25 -13.13 20.61
C ARG A 24 3.61 -13.09 19.93
N ASP A 25 3.74 -13.67 18.74
CA ASP A 25 4.95 -13.61 17.96
C ASP A 25 5.28 -12.15 17.59
N GLN A 26 6.57 -11.81 17.68
CA GLN A 26 7.02 -10.44 17.44
C GLN A 26 6.78 -9.99 15.99
N LYS A 27 6.83 -10.90 15.01
CA LYS A 27 6.52 -10.58 13.62
C LYS A 27 5.04 -10.30 13.44
N ALA A 28 4.15 -11.11 14.04
CA ALA A 28 2.71 -10.87 14.00
C ALA A 28 2.35 -9.50 14.60
N GLN A 29 2.95 -9.15 15.74
CA GLN A 29 2.78 -7.84 16.36
C GLN A 29 3.29 -6.68 15.49
N ARG A 30 4.45 -6.84 14.86
CA ARG A 30 5.02 -5.82 13.96
C ARG A 30 4.24 -5.67 12.66
N GLN A 31 3.75 -6.76 12.07
CA GLN A 31 2.82 -6.73 10.94
C GLN A 31 1.60 -5.91 11.31
N LYS A 32 0.94 -6.25 12.42
CA LYS A 32 -0.24 -5.53 12.91
C LYS A 32 0.04 -4.05 13.15
N ALA A 33 1.15 -3.73 13.80
CA ALA A 33 1.55 -2.35 14.05
C ALA A 33 1.75 -1.56 12.73
N PHE A 34 2.38 -2.17 11.72
CA PHE A 34 2.59 -1.51 10.43
C PHE A 34 1.27 -1.30 9.70
N ILE A 35 0.38 -2.31 9.68
CA ILE A 35 -0.96 -2.18 9.08
C ILE A 35 -1.77 -1.08 9.77
N GLN A 36 -1.75 -1.02 11.10
CA GLN A 36 -2.42 0.04 11.86
C GLN A 36 -1.90 1.44 11.48
N LYS A 37 -0.59 1.60 11.24
CA LYS A 37 -0.04 2.88 10.76
C LYS A 37 -0.49 3.28 9.37
N LEU A 38 -0.82 2.31 8.50
CA LEU A 38 -1.44 2.60 7.21
C LEU A 38 -2.91 3.01 7.37
N GLU A 39 -3.66 2.30 8.21
CA GLU A 39 -5.07 2.59 8.50
C GLU A 39 -5.24 3.97 9.17
N GLU A 40 -4.34 4.37 10.09
CA GLU A 40 -4.26 5.71 10.66
C GLU A 40 -4.09 6.81 9.59
N LYS A 41 -3.49 6.48 8.44
CA LYS A 41 -3.32 7.38 7.28
C LYS A 41 -4.50 7.29 6.30
N ASN A 42 -5.63 6.70 6.71
CA ASN A 42 -6.83 6.49 5.90
C ASN A 42 -6.60 5.56 4.69
N ILE A 43 -5.61 4.67 4.75
CA ILE A 43 -5.38 3.63 3.73
C ILE A 43 -6.21 2.40 4.11
N THR A 44 -6.95 1.86 3.15
CA THR A 44 -7.66 0.58 3.33
C THR A 44 -6.69 -0.57 3.14
N VAL A 45 -6.63 -1.48 4.10
CA VAL A 45 -5.87 -2.73 4.00
C VAL A 45 -6.82 -3.92 4.09
N LYS A 46 -6.80 -4.79 3.09
CA LYS A 46 -7.55 -6.05 3.11
C LYS A 46 -6.60 -7.22 3.27
N ARG A 47 -6.81 -7.99 4.33
CA ARG A 47 -6.06 -9.21 4.63
C ARG A 47 -6.67 -10.40 3.87
N ILE A 48 -5.84 -11.18 3.20
CA ILE A 48 -6.21 -12.36 2.42
C ILE A 48 -5.24 -13.49 2.79
N GLU A 49 -5.75 -14.57 3.36
CA GLU A 49 -4.96 -15.76 3.68
C GLU A 49 -4.99 -16.73 2.49
N HIS A 50 -3.83 -17.30 2.16
CA HIS A 50 -3.71 -18.33 1.15
C HIS A 50 -2.48 -19.19 1.42
N ASP A 51 -2.66 -20.50 1.52
CA ASP A 51 -1.63 -21.48 1.91
C ASP A 51 -0.90 -21.10 3.21
N ASP A 52 0.43 -20.96 3.18
CA ASP A 52 1.26 -20.53 4.32
C ASP A 52 1.51 -19.01 4.33
N LYS A 53 0.81 -18.26 3.48
CA LYS A 53 1.00 -16.82 3.27
C LYS A 53 -0.22 -16.00 3.64
N VAL A 54 0.05 -14.75 3.97
CA VAL A 54 -0.94 -13.70 4.13
C VAL A 54 -0.57 -12.54 3.21
N PHE A 55 -1.56 -12.09 2.46
CA PHE A 55 -1.49 -10.96 1.55
C PHE A 55 -2.27 -9.78 2.12
N PHE A 56 -1.63 -8.62 2.20
CA PHE A 56 -2.24 -7.37 2.63
C PHE A 56 -2.43 -6.49 1.40
N GLY A 57 -3.63 -6.50 0.83
CA GLY A 57 -4.01 -5.66 -0.29
C GLY A 57 -4.23 -4.22 0.17
N ILE A 58 -3.43 -3.31 -0.34
CA ILE A 58 -3.42 -1.89 0.02
C ILE A 58 -4.19 -1.08 -1.01
N ARG A 59 -5.11 -0.23 -0.55
CA ARG A 59 -5.84 0.71 -1.39
C ARG A 59 -5.93 2.08 -0.72
N ALA A 60 -5.33 3.08 -1.33
CA ALA A 60 -5.48 4.48 -0.93
C ALA A 60 -6.81 5.07 -1.46
N PRO A 61 -7.49 5.93 -0.71
CA PRO A 61 -8.70 6.61 -1.18
C PRO A 61 -8.36 7.64 -2.27
N ASN A 62 -9.28 7.89 -3.20
CA ASN A 62 -9.05 8.82 -4.33
C ASN A 62 -8.78 10.25 -3.85
N GLU A 63 -9.34 10.61 -2.70
CA GLU A 63 -9.24 11.92 -2.07
C GLU A 63 -7.80 12.22 -1.63
N MET A 64 -7.08 11.21 -1.12
CA MET A 64 -5.68 11.33 -0.70
C MET A 64 -4.82 11.94 -1.80
N PHE A 65 -5.05 11.52 -3.06
CA PHE A 65 -4.23 11.98 -4.18
C PHE A 65 -4.40 13.47 -4.49
N LYS A 66 -5.50 14.10 -4.09
CA LYS A 66 -5.67 15.56 -4.27
C LYS A 66 -4.64 16.32 -3.45
N ASP A 67 -4.32 15.85 -2.25
CA ASP A 67 -3.32 16.48 -1.38
C ASP A 67 -1.90 16.29 -1.93
N TYR A 68 -1.63 15.12 -2.53
CA TYR A 68 -0.34 14.82 -3.14
C TYR A 68 -0.17 15.38 -4.57
N GLN A 69 -1.23 15.86 -5.24
CA GLN A 69 -1.14 16.48 -6.57
C GLN A 69 -0.19 17.68 -6.58
N TYR A 70 -0.12 18.45 -5.49
CA TYR A 70 0.83 19.55 -5.39
C TYR A 70 2.28 19.05 -5.34
N LEU A 71 2.55 18.00 -4.53
CA LEU A 71 3.88 17.40 -4.42
C LEU A 71 4.36 16.80 -5.75
N LEU A 72 3.44 16.20 -6.51
CA LEU A 72 3.75 15.69 -7.85
C LEU A 72 4.06 16.82 -8.85
N LYS A 73 3.30 17.92 -8.83
CA LYS A 73 3.53 19.06 -9.73
C LYS A 73 4.89 19.71 -9.51
N VAL A 74 5.33 19.80 -8.26
CA VAL A 74 6.66 20.36 -7.93
C VAL A 74 7.77 19.40 -8.38
N SER A 75 7.60 18.09 -8.17
CA SER A 75 8.56 17.06 -8.57
C SER A 75 8.68 16.88 -10.08
N ASP A 76 7.57 16.95 -10.82
CA ASP A 76 7.49 16.63 -12.24
C ASP A 76 7.52 17.89 -13.13
N SER A 77 8.19 18.96 -12.68
CA SER A 77 8.23 20.28 -13.35
C SER A 77 8.83 20.28 -14.78
N CYS A 78 9.28 19.13 -15.29
CA CYS A 78 9.62 18.90 -16.70
C CYS A 78 8.71 17.90 -17.46
N ASN A 79 7.82 17.15 -16.78
CA ASN A 79 7.15 15.98 -17.37
C ASN A 79 5.62 15.96 -17.24
N TRP A 80 4.98 17.03 -16.77
CA TRP A 80 3.51 17.12 -16.71
C TRP A 80 2.92 17.31 -18.12
N CYS A 81 3.02 16.29 -18.97
CA CYS A 81 2.17 16.15 -20.13
C CYS A 81 0.77 15.85 -19.57
N GLY A 82 -0.06 16.88 -19.52
CA GLY A 82 -1.39 16.80 -18.93
C GLY A 82 -2.19 15.69 -19.59
N ASP A 83 -2.63 14.72 -18.80
CA ASP A 83 -3.76 13.90 -19.21
C ASP A 83 -5.06 14.47 -18.64
N VAL A 84 -5.93 14.73 -19.58
CA VAL A 84 -7.10 15.57 -19.52
C VAL A 84 -8.24 14.72 -18.98
N ARG A 85 -8.55 14.81 -17.67
CA ARG A 85 -9.87 14.46 -17.05
C ARG A 85 -9.93 14.42 -15.51
N GLY A 86 -8.92 14.89 -14.77
CA GLY A 86 -9.02 15.00 -13.31
C GLY A 86 -9.06 13.65 -12.56
N SER A 87 -8.88 12.52 -13.26
CA SER A 87 -8.71 11.19 -12.66
C SER A 87 -7.24 10.90 -12.38
N VAL A 88 -6.96 10.33 -11.21
CA VAL A 88 -5.60 9.92 -10.81
C VAL A 88 -5.18 8.69 -11.62
N THR A 89 -4.08 8.78 -12.37
CA THR A 89 -3.56 7.64 -13.15
C THR A 89 -3.06 6.53 -12.22
N GLN A 90 -3.10 5.26 -12.65
CA GLN A 90 -2.59 4.14 -11.86
C GLN A 90 -1.11 4.31 -11.48
N ALA A 91 -0.27 4.80 -12.41
CA ALA A 91 1.13 5.12 -12.12
C ALA A 91 1.27 6.17 -11.00
N THR A 92 0.42 7.21 -11.01
CA THR A 92 0.39 8.20 -9.94
C THR A 92 -0.01 7.58 -8.60
N ARG A 93 -1.00 6.66 -8.64
CA ARG A 93 -1.42 5.92 -7.45
C ARG A 93 -0.28 5.12 -6.86
N ILE A 94 0.39 4.35 -7.70
CA ILE A 94 1.56 3.53 -7.34
C ILE A 94 2.67 4.40 -6.76
N ARG A 95 3.04 5.52 -7.39
CA ARG A 95 4.12 6.41 -6.91
C ARG A 95 3.84 6.95 -5.51
N ILE A 96 2.62 7.45 -5.27
CA ILE A 96 2.27 8.03 -3.97
C ILE A 96 2.15 6.96 -2.90
N VAL A 97 1.50 5.83 -3.19
CA VAL A 97 1.38 4.74 -2.21
C VAL A 97 2.76 4.17 -1.89
N HIS A 98 3.64 4.02 -2.88
CA HIS A 98 5.04 3.64 -2.67
C HIS A 98 5.74 4.59 -1.69
N PHE A 99 5.64 5.90 -1.93
CA PHE A 99 6.21 6.90 -1.02
C PHE A 99 5.65 6.75 0.41
N ILE A 100 4.32 6.62 0.56
CA ILE A 100 3.70 6.47 1.88
C ILE A 100 4.19 5.21 2.58
N LEU A 101 4.29 4.08 1.87
CA LEU A 101 4.79 2.83 2.43
C LEU A 101 6.23 2.96 2.94
N HIS A 102 7.12 3.60 2.18
CA HIS A 102 8.51 3.81 2.58
C HIS A 102 8.68 4.88 3.67
N GLN A 103 7.75 5.83 3.78
CA GLN A 103 7.76 6.86 4.83
C GLN A 103 6.87 6.52 6.04
N THR A 104 6.38 5.28 6.12
CA THR A 104 5.63 4.81 7.28
C THR A 104 6.56 4.09 8.24
N PHE A 105 6.50 4.48 9.51
CA PHE A 105 7.30 3.94 10.60
C PHE A 105 6.38 3.44 11.69
N ILE A 106 6.69 2.27 12.25
CA ILE A 106 6.03 1.80 13.48
C ILE A 106 6.67 2.43 14.71
N ASN A 107 6.07 2.26 15.89
CA ASN A 107 6.50 2.91 17.14
C ASN A 107 7.93 2.54 17.56
N THR A 108 8.49 1.43 17.05
CA THR A 108 9.89 1.05 17.27
C THR A 108 10.89 1.85 16.41
N GLY A 109 10.39 2.69 15.50
CA GLY A 109 11.20 3.41 14.51
C GLY A 109 11.51 2.59 13.26
N GLU A 110 10.99 1.36 13.14
CA GLU A 110 11.22 0.51 11.97
C GLU A 110 10.35 0.95 10.77
N ASN A 111 10.96 1.08 9.59
CA ASN A 111 10.25 1.31 8.32
C ASN A 111 9.99 0.00 7.55
N LEU A 112 9.28 0.08 6.42
CA LEU A 112 8.95 -1.10 5.61
C LEU A 112 10.17 -1.90 5.14
N GLU A 113 11.24 -1.23 4.72
CA GLU A 113 12.47 -1.90 4.25
C GLU A 113 13.12 -2.70 5.38
N GLU A 114 13.16 -2.16 6.59
CA GLU A 114 13.68 -2.86 7.76
C GLU A 114 12.79 -4.03 8.17
N LEU A 115 11.47 -3.88 8.06
CA LEU A 115 10.51 -4.96 8.33
C LEU A 115 10.65 -6.10 7.31
N ILE A 116 10.89 -5.78 6.03
CA ILE A 116 11.20 -6.79 4.99
C ILE A 116 12.53 -7.47 5.31
N LYS A 117 13.58 -6.69 5.60
CA LYS A 117 14.92 -7.22 5.94
C LYS A 117 14.90 -8.16 7.15
N LYS A 118 14.01 -7.91 8.11
CA LYS A 118 13.83 -8.74 9.32
C LYS A 118 12.85 -9.90 9.12
N GLY A 119 12.31 -10.07 7.92
CA GLY A 119 11.35 -11.13 7.58
C GLY A 119 10.03 -11.01 8.33
N VAL A 120 9.64 -9.78 8.71
CA VAL A 120 8.29 -9.46 9.20
C VAL A 120 7.32 -9.46 8.01
N PHE A 121 7.74 -8.83 6.91
CA PHE A 121 7.19 -9.03 5.58
C PHE A 121 8.22 -9.77 4.73
N GLU A 122 7.75 -10.53 3.75
CA GLU A 122 8.60 -11.19 2.76
C GLU A 122 8.92 -10.25 1.60
N THR A 123 7.90 -9.57 1.08
CA THR A 123 8.05 -8.67 -0.07
C THR A 123 6.87 -7.72 -0.18
N MET A 124 7.00 -6.75 -1.08
CA MET A 124 5.95 -5.84 -1.52
C MET A 124 5.98 -5.70 -3.04
N PHE A 125 4.82 -5.55 -3.67
CA PHE A 125 4.74 -5.23 -5.09
C PHE A 125 3.48 -4.42 -5.41
N CYS A 126 3.56 -3.60 -6.46
CA CYS A 126 2.40 -2.90 -6.98
C CYS A 126 1.61 -3.80 -7.93
N LEU A 127 0.29 -3.59 -7.99
CA LEU A 127 -0.52 -4.17 -9.05
C LEU A 127 -0.73 -3.12 -10.14
N HIS A 128 -0.38 -3.49 -11.36
CA HIS A 128 -0.64 -2.72 -12.57
C HIS A 128 -1.40 -3.62 -13.56
N GLU A 129 -2.16 -2.99 -14.45
CA GLU A 129 -2.81 -3.69 -15.58
C GLU A 129 -1.94 -3.61 -16.84
#